data_AF-A0A821KUX0-F1
#
_entry.id   AF-A0A821KUX0-F1
#
_cell.length_a   1.000
_cell.length_b   1.000
_cell.length_c   1.000
_cell.angle_alpha   90.00
_cell.angle_beta   90.00
_cell.angle_gamma   90.00
#
_symmetry.space_group_name_H-M   'P 1'
#
loop_
_entity.id
_entity.type
_entity.pdbx_description
1 polymer ?
#
loop_
_entity_poly.entity_id
_entity_poly.type
_entity_poly.pdbx_seq_one_letter_code
_entity_poly.pdbx_strand_id
1 'polypeptide(L)'
;IMNEPQPGTYIDQYTFSSNYLYPFYKRVIQAITGVRDNLPDCPKHAPTGTNCSYPNLGINDKRHLFFVEPTSVRNLLDFTPQHSIPFSSYTNIVYAPHVYTHVFTIDSILHLNQSLYPPSFDYAYETALNESVGLQSAVLVTEFGCGADADERLLVPTIDSQDKAMISATIWPWKNNCFQEGCETSWSLYDSGTLNSTVANQNGPERPNRVRILSRVYPRGVIGQLKQYFYNTTTSSFIMTVN
;
A
#
# COMPACT_ATOMS: atom_id res chain seq x y z
N ILE A 1 8.61 -5.17 0.53
CA ILE A 1 9.62 -6.13 0.01
C ILE A 1 9.66 -6.07 -1.50
N MET A 2 8.51 -6.22 -2.16
CA MET A 2 8.36 -6.09 -3.61
C MET A 2 7.11 -5.26 -3.88
N ASN A 3 7.28 -4.23 -4.71
CA ASN A 3 6.18 -3.39 -5.18
C ASN A 3 5.36 -4.12 -6.24
N GLU A 4 4.03 -4.15 -6.07
CA GLU A 4 3.04 -4.70 -6.98
C GLU A 4 3.45 -6.04 -7.64
N PRO A 5 3.66 -7.11 -6.85
CA PRO A 5 4.03 -8.42 -7.38
C PRO A 5 3.09 -8.87 -8.50
N GLN A 6 3.65 -9.08 -9.69
CA GLN A 6 2.87 -9.56 -10.84
C GLN A 6 2.87 -11.10 -10.84
N PRO A 7 1.69 -11.74 -10.99
CA PRO A 7 1.61 -13.20 -11.06
C PRO A 7 2.11 -13.76 -12.40
N GLY A 8 2.37 -12.90 -13.39
CA GLY A 8 2.81 -13.30 -14.73
C GLY A 8 1.76 -14.18 -15.40
N THR A 9 2.17 -15.35 -15.87
CA THR A 9 1.28 -16.33 -16.53
C THR A 9 0.50 -17.21 -15.56
N TYR A 10 0.70 -17.07 -14.24
CA TYR A 10 -0.04 -17.84 -13.24
C TYR A 10 -1.38 -17.18 -12.96
N ILE A 11 -2.44 -17.69 -13.60
CA ILE A 11 -3.80 -17.14 -13.46
C ILE A 11 -4.34 -17.39 -12.05
N ASP A 12 -4.05 -18.56 -11.48
CA ASP A 12 -4.44 -18.93 -10.13
C ASP A 12 -3.60 -18.17 -9.08
N GLN A 13 -4.18 -17.09 -8.55
CA GLN A 13 -3.58 -16.22 -7.54
C GLN A 13 -3.33 -16.94 -6.22
N TYR A 14 -4.16 -17.93 -5.89
CA TYR A 14 -4.02 -18.73 -4.69
C TYR A 14 -2.76 -19.60 -4.76
N THR A 15 -2.59 -20.36 -5.85
CA THR A 15 -1.38 -21.16 -6.08
C THR A 15 -0.14 -20.28 -6.26
N PHE A 16 -0.26 -19.14 -6.94
CA PHE A 16 0.85 -18.22 -7.09
C PHE A 16 1.38 -17.74 -5.73
N SER A 17 0.47 -17.28 -4.87
CA SER A 17 0.84 -16.73 -3.57
C SER A 17 1.50 -17.77 -2.64
N SER A 18 0.91 -18.97 -2.53
CA SER A 18 1.41 -20.03 -1.64
C SER A 18 2.74 -20.62 -2.10
N ASN A 19 2.93 -20.83 -3.40
CA ASN A 19 4.11 -21.54 -3.92
C ASN A 19 5.26 -20.62 -4.34
N TYR A 20 4.98 -19.34 -4.61
CA TYR A 20 5.97 -18.42 -5.15
C TYR A 20 6.12 -17.16 -4.31
N LEU A 21 5.04 -16.39 -4.11
CA LEU A 21 5.13 -15.07 -3.48
C LEU A 21 5.56 -15.15 -2.01
N TYR A 22 4.85 -15.95 -1.20
CA TYR A 22 5.18 -16.06 0.23
C TYR A 22 6.50 -16.78 0.50
N PRO A 23 6.86 -17.85 -0.23
CA PRO A 23 8.22 -18.39 -0.16
C PRO A 23 9.29 -17.35 -0.52
N PHE A 24 9.03 -16.48 -1.51
CA PHE A 24 9.94 -15.37 -1.82
C PHE A 24 10.09 -14.40 -0.65
N TYR A 25 8.98 -13.92 -0.06
CA TYR A 25 9.04 -13.04 1.12
C TYR A 25 9.76 -13.68 2.30
N LYS A 26 9.45 -14.95 2.59
CA LYS A 26 10.10 -15.71 3.66
C LYS A 26 11.62 -15.78 3.45
N ARG A 27 12.07 -16.06 2.23
CA ARG A 27 13.51 -16.13 1.89
C ARG A 27 14.20 -14.78 2.06
N VAL A 28 13.57 -13.68 1.64
CA VAL A 28 14.12 -12.32 1.85
C VAL A 28 14.30 -12.06 3.35
N ILE A 29 13.29 -12.40 4.16
CA ILE A 29 13.36 -12.22 5.62
C ILE A 29 14.45 -13.12 6.23
N GLN A 30 14.57 -14.38 5.82
CA GLN A 30 15.64 -15.29 6.26
C GLN A 30 17.04 -14.78 5.89
N ALA A 31 17.19 -14.17 4.72
CA ALA A 31 18.43 -13.59 4.24
C ALA A 31 18.87 -12.39 5.09
N ILE A 32 17.92 -11.53 5.47
CA ILE A 32 18.17 -10.29 6.23
C ILE A 32 18.32 -10.56 7.73
N THR A 33 17.43 -11.37 8.30
CA THR A 33 17.34 -11.58 9.76
C THR A 33 18.26 -12.71 10.26
N GLY A 34 18.64 -13.63 9.37
CA GLY A 34 19.29 -14.89 9.73
C GLY A 34 18.37 -15.91 10.40
N VAL A 35 17.06 -15.69 10.46
CA VAL A 35 16.10 -16.68 11.01
C VAL A 35 16.10 -17.96 10.16
N ARG A 36 15.85 -19.10 10.81
CA ARG A 36 15.97 -20.43 10.17
C ARG A 36 14.76 -21.35 10.31
N ASP A 37 13.83 -21.04 11.21
CA ASP A 37 12.64 -21.87 11.46
C ASP A 37 12.97 -23.36 11.65
N ASN A 38 14.10 -23.65 12.31
CA ASN A 38 14.63 -25.00 12.52
C ASN A 38 15.01 -25.78 11.24
N LEU A 39 15.26 -25.07 10.14
CA LEU A 39 15.72 -25.64 8.87
C LEU A 39 17.23 -25.39 8.66
N PRO A 40 17.95 -26.32 8.01
CA PRO A 40 19.33 -26.10 7.59
C PRO A 40 19.42 -25.04 6.49
N ASP A 41 20.61 -24.48 6.25
CA ASP A 41 20.84 -23.60 5.11
C ASP A 41 20.63 -24.36 3.79
N CYS A 42 20.03 -23.68 2.81
CA CYS A 42 19.89 -24.23 1.47
C CYS A 42 21.27 -24.45 0.83
N PRO A 43 21.47 -25.55 0.08
CA PRO A 43 22.69 -25.76 -0.67
C PRO A 43 22.96 -24.59 -1.61
N LYS A 44 24.23 -24.19 -1.76
CA LYS A 44 24.63 -23.06 -2.62
C LYS A 44 24.15 -23.19 -4.07
N HIS A 45 24.01 -24.42 -4.57
CA HIS A 45 23.54 -24.72 -5.93
C HIS A 45 22.01 -24.81 -6.05
N ALA A 46 21.28 -24.76 -4.93
CA ALA A 46 19.82 -24.83 -4.87
C ALA A 46 19.26 -23.95 -3.73
N PRO A 47 19.49 -22.62 -3.77
CA PRO A 47 19.19 -21.72 -2.65
C PRO A 47 17.69 -21.50 -2.41
N THR A 48 16.82 -22.02 -3.29
CA THR A 48 15.37 -21.87 -3.25
C THR A 48 14.63 -23.16 -2.87
N GLY A 49 15.32 -24.13 -2.28
CA GLY A 49 14.68 -25.35 -1.78
C GLY A 49 13.57 -25.06 -0.75
N THR A 50 12.65 -26.00 -0.58
CA THR A 50 11.51 -25.90 0.36
C THR A 50 11.82 -26.49 1.74
N ASN A 51 12.82 -27.37 1.84
CA ASN A 51 13.22 -28.05 3.08
C ASN A 51 14.47 -27.42 3.72
N CYS A 52 14.73 -26.15 3.42
CA CYS A 52 15.90 -25.42 3.86
C CYS A 52 15.59 -23.92 3.97
N SER A 53 16.43 -23.19 4.68
CA SER A 53 16.34 -21.74 4.83
C SER A 53 17.34 -21.04 3.92
N TYR A 54 16.94 -19.87 3.41
CA TYR A 54 17.82 -19.09 2.54
C TYR A 54 19.11 -18.66 3.29
N PRO A 55 20.29 -18.69 2.64
CA PRO A 55 21.55 -18.29 3.26
C PRO A 55 21.51 -16.89 3.89
N ASN A 56 22.09 -16.74 5.08
CA ASN A 56 22.12 -15.49 5.84
C ASN A 56 23.14 -14.55 5.19
N LEU A 57 22.74 -13.31 4.92
CA LEU A 57 23.62 -12.28 4.35
C LEU A 57 24.51 -11.60 5.41
N GLY A 58 24.33 -11.93 6.70
CA GLY A 58 25.10 -11.37 7.80
C GLY A 58 24.54 -10.05 8.35
N ILE A 59 23.42 -9.57 7.81
CA ILE A 59 22.76 -8.33 8.25
C ILE A 59 22.22 -8.48 9.69
N ASN A 60 21.62 -9.64 9.99
CA ASN A 60 21.08 -10.02 11.31
C ASN A 60 20.07 -8.99 11.87
N ASP A 61 19.36 -8.29 11.01
CA ASP A 61 18.38 -7.28 11.42
C ASP A 61 17.05 -7.95 11.74
N LYS A 62 16.68 -7.96 13.03
CA LYS A 62 15.46 -8.56 13.56
C LYS A 62 14.48 -7.52 14.09
N ARG A 63 14.76 -6.22 13.91
CA ARG A 63 14.00 -5.13 14.55
C ARG A 63 13.12 -4.38 13.58
N HIS A 64 13.49 -4.30 12.32
CA HIS A 64 12.68 -3.60 11.32
C HIS A 64 11.44 -4.39 10.94
N LEU A 65 10.42 -3.66 10.50
CA LEU A 65 9.19 -4.21 9.95
C LEU A 65 9.42 -4.63 8.49
N PHE A 66 8.78 -5.73 8.08
CA PHE A 66 8.79 -6.22 6.71
C PHE A 66 7.41 -6.00 6.09
N PHE A 67 7.36 -5.05 5.16
CA PHE A 67 6.15 -4.73 4.39
C PHE A 67 5.99 -5.75 3.26
N VAL A 68 4.87 -6.45 3.22
CA VAL A 68 4.55 -7.47 2.22
C VAL A 68 3.29 -7.09 1.47
N GLU A 69 3.40 -7.03 0.16
CA GLU A 69 2.29 -6.62 -0.70
C GLU A 69 1.57 -7.86 -1.23
N PRO A 70 0.25 -7.79 -1.45
CA PRO A 70 -0.46 -8.77 -2.27
C PRO A 70 -0.02 -8.63 -3.73
N THR A 71 -0.34 -9.59 -4.60
CA THR A 71 -0.28 -9.35 -6.06
C THR A 71 -1.03 -8.09 -6.49
N SER A 72 -0.50 -7.47 -7.53
CA SER A 72 -1.04 -6.28 -8.20
C SER A 72 -2.50 -6.40 -8.65
N VAL A 73 -3.02 -7.63 -8.78
CA VAL A 73 -4.43 -7.92 -9.10
C VAL A 73 -5.36 -7.25 -8.08
N ARG A 74 -4.92 -7.07 -6.83
CA ARG A 74 -5.71 -6.36 -5.82
C ARG A 74 -6.05 -4.93 -6.25
N ASN A 75 -5.21 -4.24 -7.03
CA ASN A 75 -5.52 -2.88 -7.52
C ASN A 75 -6.76 -2.84 -8.43
N LEU A 76 -7.07 -3.97 -9.07
CA LEU A 76 -8.24 -4.12 -9.95
C LEU A 76 -9.51 -4.44 -9.15
N LEU A 77 -9.34 -5.09 -8.00
CA LEU A 77 -10.42 -5.74 -7.25
C LEU A 77 -10.68 -5.09 -5.89
N ASP A 78 -9.79 -4.30 -5.33
CA ASP A 78 -9.83 -3.86 -3.92
C ASP A 78 -9.89 -4.98 -2.88
N PHE A 79 -9.72 -6.24 -3.29
CA PHE A 79 -9.50 -7.38 -2.42
C PHE A 79 -8.49 -8.34 -3.05
N THR A 80 -7.90 -9.20 -2.23
CA THR A 80 -6.96 -10.21 -2.68
C THR A 80 -7.67 -11.56 -2.91
N PRO A 81 -7.61 -12.13 -4.13
CA PRO A 81 -7.99 -13.52 -4.37
C PRO A 81 -6.90 -14.52 -3.91
N GLN A 82 -5.83 -14.03 -3.28
CA GLN A 82 -4.71 -14.85 -2.78
C GLN A 82 -5.00 -15.43 -1.40
N HIS A 83 -4.05 -16.24 -0.92
CA HIS A 83 -4.06 -16.82 0.41
C HIS A 83 -3.79 -15.80 1.52
N SER A 84 -4.81 -15.22 2.14
CA SER A 84 -4.63 -14.40 3.35
C SER A 84 -4.47 -15.26 4.61
N ILE A 85 -3.42 -16.09 4.66
CA ILE A 85 -3.04 -16.92 5.82
C ILE A 85 -1.58 -16.67 6.21
N PRO A 86 -1.19 -16.86 7.48
CA PRO A 86 0.18 -16.61 7.90
C PRO A 86 1.14 -17.55 7.17
N PHE A 87 2.12 -16.99 6.47
CA PHE A 87 3.17 -17.76 5.78
C PHE A 87 4.45 -17.95 6.63
N SER A 88 4.47 -17.34 7.81
CA SER A 88 5.55 -17.41 8.78
C SER A 88 4.98 -17.16 10.19
N SER A 89 5.81 -17.39 11.21
CA SER A 89 5.52 -17.00 12.60
C SER A 89 6.14 -15.65 12.97
N TYR A 90 6.60 -14.87 11.97
CA TYR A 90 7.33 -13.63 12.22
C TYR A 90 6.36 -12.53 12.68
N THR A 91 6.69 -11.86 13.78
CA THR A 91 5.82 -10.87 14.43
C THR A 91 5.96 -9.45 13.87
N ASN A 92 6.92 -9.23 12.98
CA ASN A 92 7.26 -7.93 12.40
C ASN A 92 6.80 -7.79 10.94
N ILE A 93 5.73 -8.50 10.56
CA ILE A 93 5.12 -8.40 9.22
C ILE A 93 4.07 -7.29 9.21
N VAL A 94 4.07 -6.49 8.13
CA VAL A 94 3.04 -5.50 7.84
C VAL A 94 2.46 -5.81 6.46
N TYR A 95 1.16 -6.08 6.39
CA TYR A 95 0.44 -6.17 5.13
C TYR A 95 0.35 -4.79 4.48
N ALA A 96 0.79 -4.70 3.23
CA ALA A 96 1.03 -3.45 2.52
C ALA A 96 0.26 -3.38 1.20
N PRO A 97 -1.08 -3.27 1.21
CA PRO A 97 -1.83 -3.15 -0.02
C PRO A 97 -1.77 -1.74 -0.59
N HIS A 98 -2.06 -1.61 -1.88
CA HIS A 98 -2.43 -0.33 -2.50
C HIS A 98 -3.95 -0.18 -2.51
N VAL A 99 -4.43 1.06 -2.45
CA VAL A 99 -5.85 1.41 -2.51
C VAL A 99 -6.06 2.39 -3.66
N TYR A 100 -6.66 1.89 -4.74
CA TYR A 100 -6.93 2.64 -5.97
C TYR A 100 -8.40 2.52 -6.40
N THR A 101 -9.30 2.46 -5.42
CA THR A 101 -10.75 2.42 -5.60
C THR A 101 -11.22 3.48 -6.59
N HIS A 102 -11.92 3.05 -7.63
CA HIS A 102 -12.41 3.87 -8.75
C HIS A 102 -11.34 4.60 -9.57
N VAL A 103 -10.06 4.25 -9.38
CA VAL A 103 -8.92 4.76 -10.14
C VAL A 103 -8.40 3.67 -11.09
N PHE A 104 -8.01 2.52 -10.55
CA PHE A 104 -7.54 1.35 -11.32
C PHE A 104 -8.45 0.12 -11.18
N THR A 105 -9.51 0.23 -10.40
CA THR A 105 -10.47 -0.87 -10.27
C THR A 105 -11.21 -1.14 -11.58
N ILE A 106 -11.75 -2.35 -11.70
CA ILE A 106 -12.36 -2.84 -12.95
C ILE A 106 -13.44 -1.90 -13.49
N ASP A 107 -14.22 -1.25 -12.63
CA ASP A 107 -15.22 -0.27 -13.05
C ASP A 107 -14.61 0.96 -13.73
N SER A 108 -13.48 1.46 -13.24
CA SER A 108 -12.75 2.55 -13.89
C SER A 108 -12.25 2.14 -15.28
N ILE A 109 -11.66 0.94 -15.38
CA ILE A 109 -11.10 0.39 -16.62
C ILE A 109 -12.17 0.11 -17.67
N LEU A 110 -13.29 -0.48 -17.24
CA LEU A 110 -14.39 -0.88 -18.13
C LEU A 110 -15.47 0.20 -18.26
N HIS A 111 -15.27 1.38 -17.65
CA HIS A 111 -16.23 2.48 -17.58
C HIS A 111 -17.62 2.06 -17.08
N LEU A 112 -17.65 1.22 -16.06
CA LEU A 112 -18.89 0.74 -15.45
C LEU A 112 -19.45 1.78 -14.47
N ASN A 113 -20.72 1.60 -14.11
CA ASN A 113 -21.31 2.37 -13.04
C ASN A 113 -20.61 2.04 -11.71
N GLN A 114 -20.02 3.05 -11.09
CA GLN A 114 -19.30 2.97 -9.81
C GLN A 114 -20.18 2.48 -8.66
N SER A 115 -21.51 2.52 -8.81
CA SER A 115 -22.44 1.95 -7.82
C SER A 115 -22.45 0.42 -7.76
N LEU A 116 -21.85 -0.27 -8.74
CA LEU A 116 -21.88 -1.73 -8.83
C LEU A 116 -20.70 -2.38 -8.11
N TYR A 117 -19.49 -1.83 -8.32
CA TYR A 117 -18.25 -2.37 -7.78
C TYR A 117 -17.08 -1.41 -8.02
N PRO A 118 -16.15 -1.23 -7.07
CA PRO A 118 -16.31 -1.49 -5.65
C PRO A 118 -17.54 -0.74 -5.09
N PRO A 119 -18.27 -1.29 -4.10
CA PRO A 119 -19.53 -0.70 -3.65
C PRO A 119 -19.35 0.63 -2.88
N SER A 120 -18.15 0.89 -2.38
CA SER A 120 -17.77 2.11 -1.67
C SER A 120 -16.24 2.21 -1.55
N PHE A 121 -15.73 3.39 -1.18
CA PHE A 121 -14.33 3.57 -0.80
C PHE A 121 -13.95 2.81 0.49
N ASP A 122 -14.90 2.55 1.38
CA ASP A 122 -14.67 1.77 2.60
C ASP A 122 -14.25 0.32 2.27
N TYR A 123 -14.76 -0.23 1.16
CA TYR A 123 -14.57 -1.63 0.79
C TYR A 123 -13.08 -2.02 0.76
N ALA A 124 -12.23 -1.22 0.14
CA ALA A 124 -10.80 -1.50 0.02
C ALA A 124 -10.04 -1.53 1.36
N TYR A 125 -10.49 -0.74 2.33
CA TYR A 125 -9.92 -0.68 3.68
C TYR A 125 -10.46 -1.80 4.57
N GLU A 126 -11.74 -2.14 4.45
CA GLU A 126 -12.36 -3.25 5.17
C GLU A 126 -11.75 -4.60 4.75
N THR A 127 -11.55 -4.80 3.44
CA THR A 127 -10.84 -5.99 2.92
C THR A 127 -9.39 -6.00 3.38
N ALA A 128 -8.68 -4.86 3.34
CA ALA A 128 -7.30 -4.76 3.82
C ALA A 128 -7.16 -5.16 5.30
N LEU A 129 -8.10 -4.72 6.16
CA LEU A 129 -8.15 -5.13 7.56
C LEU A 129 -8.37 -6.63 7.69
N ASN A 130 -9.37 -7.19 7.01
CA ASN A 130 -9.66 -8.63 7.05
C ASN A 130 -8.48 -9.48 6.55
N GLU A 131 -7.81 -9.04 5.48
CA GLU A 131 -6.62 -9.67 4.92
C GLU A 131 -5.46 -9.62 5.91
N SER A 132 -5.23 -8.48 6.56
CA SER A 132 -4.18 -8.32 7.56
C SER A 132 -4.41 -9.19 8.80
N VAL A 133 -5.67 -9.37 9.23
CA VAL A 133 -6.06 -10.28 10.31
C VAL A 133 -5.76 -11.72 9.92
N GLY A 134 -6.14 -12.12 8.70
CA GLY A 134 -5.81 -13.45 8.15
C GLY A 134 -4.30 -13.71 8.12
N LEU A 135 -3.51 -12.69 7.79
CA LEU A 135 -2.04 -12.75 7.79
C LEU A 135 -1.40 -12.60 9.18
N GLN A 136 -2.17 -12.31 10.23
CA GLN A 136 -1.66 -11.97 11.57
C GLN A 136 -0.63 -10.84 11.55
N SER A 137 -0.93 -9.78 10.82
CA SER A 137 -0.02 -8.66 10.55
C SER A 137 -0.66 -7.32 10.90
N ALA A 138 0.16 -6.29 11.09
CA ALA A 138 -0.33 -4.91 11.00
C ALA A 138 -0.64 -4.56 9.54
N VAL A 139 -1.32 -3.44 9.29
CA VAL A 139 -1.62 -2.95 7.94
C VAL A 139 -1.12 -1.52 7.74
N LEU A 140 -0.53 -1.26 6.58
CA LEU A 140 -0.17 0.07 6.10
C LEU A 140 -0.51 0.14 4.61
N VAL A 141 -1.36 1.08 4.18
CA VAL A 141 -1.56 1.31 2.74
C VAL A 141 -0.32 1.99 2.17
N THR A 142 0.45 1.30 1.33
CA THR A 142 1.72 1.85 0.83
C THR A 142 1.56 2.76 -0.37
N GLU A 143 0.44 2.68 -1.06
CA GLU A 143 0.08 3.63 -2.12
C GLU A 143 -1.42 3.85 -2.20
N PHE A 144 -1.79 5.11 -2.38
CA PHE A 144 -3.12 5.54 -2.81
C PHE A 144 -2.98 6.89 -3.53
N GLY A 145 -3.98 7.27 -4.34
CA GLY A 145 -3.97 8.55 -5.02
C GLY A 145 -4.84 8.53 -6.28
N CYS A 146 -4.89 9.68 -6.95
CA CYS A 146 -5.58 9.89 -8.22
C CYS A 146 -4.98 11.12 -8.92
N GLY A 147 -5.46 11.45 -10.13
CA GLY A 147 -5.17 12.74 -10.78
C GLY A 147 -5.69 13.93 -9.97
N ALA A 148 -4.99 15.06 -10.01
CA ALA A 148 -5.31 16.25 -9.21
C ALA A 148 -6.68 16.88 -9.55
N ASP A 149 -7.21 16.62 -10.73
CA ASP A 149 -8.54 17.02 -11.18
C ASP A 149 -9.67 16.19 -10.55
N ALA A 150 -9.34 15.04 -9.98
CA ALA A 150 -10.29 14.11 -9.38
C ALA A 150 -10.31 14.14 -7.85
N ASP A 151 -9.66 15.13 -7.22
CA ASP A 151 -9.49 15.22 -5.76
C ASP A 151 -10.79 15.11 -4.97
N GLU A 152 -11.78 15.93 -5.30
CA GLU A 152 -13.06 15.94 -4.57
C GLU A 152 -13.84 14.64 -4.75
N ARG A 153 -13.68 14.00 -5.92
CA ARG A 153 -14.44 12.79 -6.28
C ARG A 153 -13.80 11.52 -5.78
N LEU A 154 -12.46 11.47 -5.71
CA LEU A 154 -11.70 10.26 -5.43
C LEU A 154 -10.83 10.41 -4.18
N LEU A 155 -10.02 11.47 -4.07
CA LEU A 155 -9.07 11.60 -2.96
C LEU A 155 -9.75 11.87 -1.61
N VAL A 156 -10.69 12.81 -1.56
CA VAL A 156 -11.44 13.13 -0.33
C VAL A 156 -12.15 11.91 0.25
N PRO A 157 -12.98 11.16 -0.50
CA PRO A 157 -13.63 9.98 0.05
C PRO A 157 -12.65 8.85 0.40
N THR A 158 -11.55 8.67 -0.35
CA THR A 158 -10.49 7.72 0.04
C THR A 158 -9.91 8.07 1.42
N ILE A 159 -9.60 9.34 1.66
CA ILE A 159 -9.07 9.79 2.94
C ILE A 159 -10.09 9.65 4.08
N ASP A 160 -11.37 9.93 3.82
CA ASP A 160 -12.42 9.76 4.83
C ASP A 160 -12.59 8.27 5.22
N SER A 161 -12.55 7.37 4.23
CA SER A 161 -12.54 5.92 4.46
C SER A 161 -11.27 5.45 5.20
N GLN A 162 -10.11 6.06 4.90
CA GLN A 162 -8.86 5.80 5.60
C GLN A 162 -8.95 6.14 7.09
N ASP A 163 -9.46 7.33 7.43
CA ASP A 163 -9.66 7.77 8.82
C ASP A 163 -10.62 6.83 9.55
N LYS A 164 -11.75 6.47 8.90
CA LYS A 164 -12.75 5.54 9.45
C LYS A 164 -12.16 4.17 9.76
N ALA A 165 -11.30 3.65 8.87
CA ALA A 165 -10.61 2.38 9.07
C ALA A 165 -9.42 2.48 10.04
N MET A 166 -9.00 3.71 10.41
CA MET A 166 -7.80 4.00 11.20
C MET A 166 -6.52 3.40 10.61
N ILE A 167 -6.44 3.32 9.29
CA ILE A 167 -5.26 2.78 8.59
C ILE A 167 -4.33 3.93 8.20
N SER A 168 -3.03 3.79 8.45
CA SER A 168 -2.04 4.74 7.93
C SER A 168 -1.80 4.51 6.44
N ALA A 169 -1.43 5.55 5.71
CA ALA A 169 -1.18 5.43 4.28
C ALA A 169 -0.05 6.34 3.77
N THR A 170 0.48 6.03 2.59
CA THR A 170 1.45 6.86 1.87
C THR A 170 0.86 7.29 0.52
N ILE A 171 0.82 8.61 0.28
CA ILE A 171 0.26 9.19 -0.95
C ILE A 171 1.21 8.95 -2.14
N TRP A 172 0.66 8.54 -3.28
CA TRP A 172 1.37 8.40 -4.53
C TRP A 172 1.02 9.51 -5.54
N PRO A 173 2.01 10.21 -6.11
CA PRO A 173 3.39 10.37 -5.64
C PRO A 173 3.58 11.70 -4.88
N TRP A 174 4.69 11.80 -4.15
CA TRP A 174 5.13 13.10 -3.62
C TRP A 174 5.43 14.07 -4.77
N LYS A 175 6.20 13.62 -5.75
CA LYS A 175 6.68 14.41 -6.90
C LYS A 175 6.64 13.57 -8.17
N ASN A 176 6.50 14.19 -9.33
CA ASN A 176 6.63 13.53 -10.62
C ASN A 176 7.42 14.38 -11.61
N ASN A 177 8.00 13.69 -12.60
CA ASN A 177 8.73 14.31 -13.68
C ASN A 177 7.78 14.47 -14.88
N CYS A 178 6.90 15.47 -14.85
CA CYS A 178 5.91 15.71 -15.90
C CYS A 178 6.15 17.05 -16.57
N PHE A 179 6.72 17.11 -17.77
CA PHE A 179 7.17 18.39 -18.37
C PHE A 179 6.37 18.82 -19.60
N GLN A 180 5.17 18.29 -19.82
CA GLN A 180 4.37 18.54 -21.02
C GLN A 180 3.00 19.17 -20.69
N GLU A 181 2.28 19.63 -21.72
CA GLU A 181 0.88 20.03 -21.60
C GLU A 181 0.04 18.84 -21.09
N GLY A 182 -0.89 19.08 -20.15
CA GLY A 182 -1.64 18.03 -19.44
C GLY A 182 -1.05 17.63 -18.08
N CYS A 183 0.08 18.19 -17.66
CA CYS A 183 0.68 17.90 -16.34
C CYS A 183 -0.04 18.58 -15.16
N GLU A 184 -0.90 19.56 -15.45
CA GLU A 184 -1.81 20.22 -14.51
C GLU A 184 -2.76 19.25 -13.80
N THR A 185 -3.08 18.08 -14.37
CA THR A 185 -3.92 17.05 -13.71
C THR A 185 -3.11 15.90 -13.14
N SER A 186 -1.78 16.02 -13.12
CA SER A 186 -0.92 14.95 -12.64
C SER A 186 -1.10 14.67 -11.15
N TRP A 187 -0.71 13.47 -10.72
CA TRP A 187 -1.10 12.90 -9.43
C TRP A 187 -0.35 13.50 -8.22
N SER A 188 0.74 14.19 -8.47
CA SER A 188 1.70 14.63 -7.45
C SER A 188 1.15 15.72 -6.54
N LEU A 189 1.67 15.79 -5.31
CA LEU A 189 1.42 16.92 -4.41
C LEU A 189 1.91 18.25 -4.99
N TYR A 190 3.02 18.23 -5.72
CA TYR A 190 3.59 19.40 -6.37
C TYR A 190 3.16 19.46 -7.83
N ASP A 191 2.96 20.67 -8.35
CA ASP A 191 2.98 20.91 -9.79
C ASP A 191 4.33 20.53 -10.37
N SER A 192 4.36 20.26 -11.67
CA SER A 192 5.62 20.03 -12.34
C SER A 192 6.40 21.32 -12.55
N GLY A 193 7.73 21.20 -12.60
CA GLY A 193 8.58 22.34 -12.89
C GLY A 193 8.39 22.82 -14.34
N THR A 194 8.29 24.13 -14.54
CA THR A 194 8.16 24.73 -15.87
C THR A 194 9.40 24.47 -16.75
N LEU A 195 9.21 24.16 -18.03
CA LEU A 195 10.24 24.04 -19.07
C LEU A 195 10.86 25.37 -19.55
N ASN A 196 10.67 26.47 -18.82
CA ASN A 196 11.10 27.80 -19.27
C ASN A 196 12.63 28.00 -19.26
N SER A 197 13.43 26.95 -19.02
CA SER A 197 14.88 27.00 -19.16
C SER A 197 15.43 25.66 -19.64
N THR A 198 16.68 25.65 -20.14
CA THR A 198 17.43 24.44 -20.52
C THR A 198 17.64 23.44 -19.37
N VAL A 199 17.22 23.80 -18.14
CA VAL A 199 17.13 22.93 -16.97
C VAL A 199 15.69 22.94 -16.47
N ALA A 200 15.02 21.79 -16.52
CA ALA A 200 13.73 21.65 -15.88
C ALA A 200 13.90 21.80 -14.35
N ASN A 201 13.15 22.72 -13.74
CA ASN A 201 13.11 22.78 -12.27
C ASN A 201 12.61 21.43 -11.74
N GLN A 202 13.24 20.91 -10.69
CA GLN A 202 12.85 19.60 -10.15
C GLN A 202 11.40 19.57 -9.68
N ASN A 203 10.80 20.71 -9.28
CA ASN A 203 9.42 20.82 -8.80
C ASN A 203 8.82 22.20 -9.10
N GLY A 204 7.50 22.25 -9.30
CA GLY A 204 6.67 23.45 -9.20
C GLY A 204 6.17 23.68 -7.77
N PRO A 205 5.22 24.63 -7.55
CA PRO A 205 4.60 24.86 -6.25
C PRO A 205 3.78 23.67 -5.76
N GLU A 206 3.47 23.62 -4.46
CA GLU A 206 2.48 22.69 -3.91
C GLU A 206 1.09 23.00 -4.45
N ARG A 207 0.33 21.97 -4.81
CA ARG A 207 -1.06 22.11 -5.26
C ARG A 207 -1.95 22.47 -4.07
N PRO A 208 -2.60 23.66 -4.05
CA PRO A 208 -3.33 24.11 -2.88
C PRO A 208 -4.43 23.14 -2.41
N ASN A 209 -5.12 22.48 -3.36
CA ASN A 209 -6.18 21.53 -3.00
C ASN A 209 -5.63 20.26 -2.32
N ARG A 210 -4.50 19.73 -2.79
CA ARG A 210 -3.84 18.59 -2.18
C ARG A 210 -3.29 18.93 -0.79
N VAL A 211 -2.75 20.14 -0.60
CA VAL A 211 -2.35 20.64 0.72
C VAL A 211 -3.55 20.68 1.66
N ARG A 212 -4.70 21.21 1.23
CA ARG A 212 -5.95 21.24 2.02
C ARG A 212 -6.41 19.83 2.43
N ILE A 213 -6.31 18.86 1.53
CA ILE A 213 -6.80 17.50 1.78
C ILE A 213 -5.83 16.69 2.66
N LEU A 214 -4.52 16.82 2.44
CA LEU A 214 -3.50 15.95 3.04
C LEU A 214 -2.83 16.54 4.29
N SER A 215 -2.84 17.86 4.47
CA SER A 215 -2.24 18.52 5.65
C SER A 215 -3.17 18.49 6.87
N ARG A 216 -3.54 17.28 7.29
CA ARG A 216 -4.57 17.03 8.30
C ARG A 216 -3.98 17.00 9.71
N VAL A 217 -4.82 17.29 10.71
CA VAL A 217 -4.52 16.89 12.09
C VAL A 217 -4.85 15.41 12.25
N TYR A 218 -3.89 14.62 12.74
CA TYR A 218 -4.08 13.20 12.99
C TYR A 218 -3.22 12.72 14.18
N PRO A 219 -3.64 11.65 14.89
CA PRO A 219 -2.87 11.12 16.00
C PRO A 219 -1.60 10.42 15.50
N ARG A 220 -0.43 10.95 15.86
CA ARG A 220 0.88 10.33 15.54
C ARG A 220 1.30 9.24 16.52
N GLY A 221 0.71 9.25 17.71
CA GLY A 221 0.96 8.29 18.79
C GLY A 221 -0.09 8.46 19.86
N VAL A 222 -0.54 7.35 20.45
CA VAL A 222 -1.60 7.31 21.46
C VAL A 222 -1.12 6.47 22.63
N ILE A 223 -1.27 6.98 23.85
CA ILE A 223 -1.17 6.18 25.06
C ILE A 223 -2.56 5.58 25.31
N GLY A 224 -2.66 4.24 25.31
CA GLY A 224 -3.94 3.54 25.38
C GLY A 224 -4.40 3.05 24.01
N GLN A 225 -5.70 2.82 23.86
CA GLN A 225 -6.27 2.31 22.61
C GLN A 225 -7.01 3.43 21.87
N LEU A 226 -6.53 3.77 20.66
CA LEU A 226 -7.28 4.61 19.74
C LEU A 226 -8.56 3.88 19.29
N LYS A 227 -9.71 4.53 19.45
CA LYS A 227 -11.02 3.95 19.09
C LYS A 227 -11.55 4.51 17.79
N GLN A 228 -11.35 5.80 17.58
CA GLN A 228 -11.74 6.53 16.38
C GLN A 228 -11.04 7.88 16.36
N TYR A 229 -10.81 8.41 15.17
CA TYR A 229 -10.54 9.81 14.93
C TYR A 229 -11.15 10.22 13.60
N PHE A 230 -11.34 11.52 13.42
CA PHE A 230 -11.81 12.08 12.16
C PHE A 230 -11.33 13.51 12.01
N TYR A 231 -10.86 13.86 10.82
CA TYR A 231 -10.56 15.22 10.43
C TYR A 231 -11.45 15.68 9.26
N ASN A 232 -12.18 16.78 9.46
CA ASN A 232 -12.99 17.39 8.41
C ASN A 232 -12.15 18.44 7.66
N THR A 233 -11.86 18.20 6.38
CA THR A 233 -11.02 19.08 5.54
C THR A 233 -11.71 20.39 5.15
N THR A 234 -13.04 20.48 5.27
CA THR A 234 -13.81 21.69 4.95
C THR A 234 -13.86 22.65 6.14
N THR A 235 -14.09 22.13 7.34
CA THR A 235 -14.19 22.95 8.57
C THR A 235 -12.89 23.02 9.35
N SER A 236 -11.86 22.25 8.97
CA SER A 236 -10.60 22.08 9.71
C SER A 236 -10.81 21.63 11.16
N SER A 237 -11.84 20.81 11.41
CA SER A 237 -12.16 20.29 12.75
C SER A 237 -11.65 18.87 12.96
N PHE A 238 -11.10 18.59 14.14
CA PHE A 238 -10.60 17.28 14.53
C PHE A 238 -11.34 16.73 15.75
N ILE A 239 -11.71 15.46 15.71
CA ILE A 239 -12.25 14.70 16.84
C ILE A 239 -11.48 13.40 17.04
N MET A 240 -11.33 12.97 18.29
CA MET A 240 -10.65 11.73 18.66
C MET A 240 -11.28 11.11 19.91
N THR A 241 -11.32 9.78 19.97
CA THR A 241 -11.72 9.02 21.16
C THR A 241 -10.67 7.97 21.48
N VAL A 242 -10.29 7.90 22.75
CA VAL A 242 -9.27 6.98 23.28
C VAL A 242 -9.78 6.34 24.57
N ASN A 243 -9.36 5.10 24.82
CA ASN A 243 -9.53 4.39 26.10
C ASN A 243 -8.19 4.23 26.81
#